data_AF-A0A4S5E516-F1
#
_entry.id   AF-A0A4S5E516-F1
#
_cell.length_a   1.000
_cell.length_b   1.000
_cell.length_c   1.000
_cell.angle_alpha   90.00
_cell.angle_beta   90.00
_cell.angle_gamma   90.00
#
_symmetry.space_group_name_H-M   'P 1'
#
loop_
_entity.id
_entity.type
_entity.pdbx_description
1 polymer ?
#
loop_
_entity_poly.entity_id
_entity_poly.type
_entity_poly.pdbx_seq_one_letter_code
_entity_poly.pdbx_strand_id
1 'polypeptide(L)'
;MNFRRGNEQIDAALQNPDIAARVAAIRAGNRENDRTYKMQLAMIRDAANLTQTELAQNMDSTQGVVSKLERSENMLLQTLLRYLNAAGADDVRIVVSMKGQEIEVDLDNVRDDLTKTNKMEAV
;
A
#
# COMPACT_ATOMS: atom_id res chain seq x y z
N MET A 1 30.36 24.90 1.36
CA MET A 1 28.99 24.33 1.42
C MET A 1 29.06 23.04 2.22
N ASN A 2 28.41 22.96 3.37
CA ASN A 2 28.40 21.73 4.20
C ASN A 2 27.29 20.80 3.72
N PHE A 3 27.67 19.73 3.01
CA PHE A 3 26.74 18.67 2.61
C PHE A 3 26.52 17.74 3.82
N ARG A 4 25.38 17.86 4.50
CA ARG A 4 24.97 16.93 5.56
C ARG A 4 24.25 15.75 4.91
N ARG A 5 24.64 14.51 5.23
CA ARG A 5 24.00 13.31 4.64
C ARG A 5 22.51 13.33 4.99
N GLY A 6 21.65 13.01 4.02
CA GLY A 6 20.19 13.05 4.20
C GLY A 6 19.69 12.26 5.42
N ASN A 7 20.35 11.13 5.74
CA ASN A 7 20.01 10.33 6.92
C ASN A 7 20.33 11.05 8.23
N GLU A 8 21.43 11.80 8.33
CA GLU A 8 21.80 12.54 9.54
C GLU A 8 20.82 13.68 9.84
N GLN A 9 20.21 14.27 8.80
CA GLN A 9 19.18 15.29 8.97
C GLN A 9 17.85 14.70 9.48
N ILE A 10 17.52 13.49 9.04
CA ILE A 10 16.35 12.77 9.51
C ILE A 10 16.55 12.34 10.97
N ASP A 11 17.72 11.82 11.32
CA ASP A 11 18.04 11.39 12.69
C ASP A 11 18.02 12.57 13.66
N ALA A 12 18.55 13.73 13.27
CA ALA A 12 18.48 14.95 14.08
C ALA A 12 17.04 15.49 14.21
N ALA A 13 16.24 15.42 13.15
CA ALA A 13 14.84 15.85 13.18
C ALA A 13 13.98 14.93 14.06
N LEU A 14 14.30 13.64 14.13
CA LEU A 14 13.63 12.65 15.00
C LEU A 14 13.98 12.83 16.49
N GLN A 15 14.95 13.68 16.86
CA GLN A 15 15.19 14.03 18.26
C GLN A 15 14.14 15.02 18.80
N ASN A 16 13.39 15.70 17.93
CA ASN A 16 12.24 16.48 18.34
C ASN A 16 11.02 15.55 18.50
N PRO A 17 10.44 15.44 19.72
CA PRO A 17 9.31 14.54 19.99
C PRO A 17 8.10 14.75 19.07
N ASP A 18 7.80 16.00 18.69
CA ASP A 18 6.66 16.32 17.82
C ASP A 18 6.91 15.86 16.38
N ILE A 19 8.14 16.01 15.89
CA ILE A 19 8.53 15.55 14.56
C ILE A 19 8.59 14.02 14.53
N ALA A 20 9.13 13.40 15.58
CA ALA A 20 9.15 11.95 15.73
C ALA A 20 7.74 11.36 15.73
N ALA A 21 6.80 11.95 16.46
CA ALA A 21 5.40 11.54 16.49
C ALA A 21 4.74 11.65 15.11
N ARG A 22 4.97 12.75 14.38
CA ARG A 22 4.43 12.94 13.02
C ARG A 22 5.01 11.94 12.02
N VAL A 23 6.31 11.69 12.06
CA VAL A 23 6.97 10.70 11.19
C VAL A 23 6.49 9.28 11.52
N ALA A 24 6.31 8.96 12.80
CA ALA A 24 5.77 7.68 13.23
C ALA A 24 4.33 7.47 12.74
N ALA A 25 3.48 8.50 12.81
CA ALA A 25 2.12 8.46 12.27
C ALA A 25 2.09 8.26 10.75
N ILE A 26 2.96 8.96 10.00
CA ILE A 26 3.09 8.77 8.55
C ILE A 26 3.55 7.33 8.22
N ARG A 27 4.56 6.82 8.93
CA ARG A 27 5.05 5.45 8.74
C ARG A 27 4.01 4.39 9.12
N ALA A 28 3.19 4.65 10.14
CA ALA A 28 2.08 3.76 10.50
C ALA A 28 1.01 3.72 9.40
N GLY A 29 0.61 4.90 8.88
CA GLY A 29 -0.33 4.98 7.76
C GLY A 29 0.18 4.28 6.50
N ASN A 30 1.46 4.47 6.15
CA ASN A 30 2.06 3.79 5.01
C ASN A 30 2.05 2.25 5.18
N ARG A 31 2.40 1.74 6.37
CA ARG A 31 2.40 0.28 6.65
C ARG A 31 1.02 -0.35 6.55
N GLU A 32 -0.03 0.38 6.91
CA GLU A 32 -1.40 -0.13 6.79
C GLU A 32 -1.83 -0.18 5.33
N ASN A 33 -1.59 0.90 4.58
CA ASN A 33 -1.82 0.95 3.14
C ASN A 33 -1.06 -0.18 2.42
N ASP A 34 0.20 -0.41 2.80
CA ASP A 34 1.03 -1.50 2.29
C ASP A 34 0.38 -2.87 2.47
N ARG A 35 -0.15 -3.15 3.67
CA ARG A 35 -0.77 -4.45 3.96
C ARG A 35 -1.99 -4.69 3.10
N THR A 36 -2.81 -3.66 2.89
CA THR A 36 -4.03 -3.81 2.09
C THR A 36 -3.71 -4.05 0.63
N TYR A 37 -2.74 -3.34 0.05
CA TYR A 37 -2.32 -3.60 -1.34
C TYR A 37 -1.78 -5.02 -1.53
N LYS A 38 -1.05 -5.56 -0.55
CA LYS A 38 -0.58 -6.95 -0.58
C LYS A 38 -1.76 -7.93 -0.66
N MET A 39 -2.80 -7.70 0.14
CA MET A 39 -4.01 -8.52 0.15
C MET A 39 -4.73 -8.46 -1.21
N GLN A 40 -4.83 -7.28 -1.80
CA GLN A 40 -5.56 -7.07 -3.05
C GLN A 40 -4.91 -7.71 -4.27
N LEU A 41 -3.59 -7.60 -4.44
CA LEU A 41 -2.91 -8.24 -5.58
C LEU A 41 -3.00 -9.78 -5.48
N ALA A 42 -2.88 -10.34 -4.28
CA ALA A 42 -3.06 -11.76 -4.06
C ALA A 42 -4.50 -12.20 -4.37
N MET A 43 -5.52 -11.40 -4.03
CA MET A 43 -6.92 -11.66 -4.37
C MET A 43 -7.16 -11.70 -5.88
N ILE A 44 -6.56 -10.80 -6.66
CA ILE A 44 -6.67 -10.82 -8.13
C ILE A 44 -6.07 -12.13 -8.69
N ARG A 45 -4.91 -12.55 -8.19
CA ARG A 45 -4.29 -13.83 -8.58
C ARG A 45 -5.19 -15.02 -8.23
N ASP A 46 -5.74 -15.04 -7.02
CA ASP A 46 -6.60 -16.14 -6.57
C ASP A 46 -7.90 -16.20 -7.39
N ALA A 47 -8.48 -15.05 -7.74
CA ALA A 47 -9.64 -14.99 -8.62
C ALA A 47 -9.32 -15.44 -10.07
N ALA A 48 -8.06 -15.33 -10.50
CA ALA A 48 -7.58 -15.92 -11.75
C ALA A 48 -7.46 -17.45 -11.69
N ASN A 49 -7.53 -18.01 -10.49
CA ASN A 49 -7.22 -19.41 -10.17
C ASN A 49 -5.80 -19.79 -10.62
N LEU A 50 -4.83 -18.91 -10.33
CA LEU A 50 -3.41 -19.09 -10.64
C LEU A 50 -2.60 -19.19 -9.35
N THR A 51 -1.59 -20.05 -9.35
CA THR A 51 -0.51 -20.02 -8.35
C THR A 51 0.45 -18.85 -8.64
N GLN A 52 1.28 -18.47 -7.65
CA GLN A 52 2.32 -17.47 -7.87
C GLN A 52 3.30 -17.89 -8.98
N THR A 53 3.53 -19.19 -9.15
CA THR A 53 4.43 -19.73 -10.18
C THR A 53 3.81 -19.60 -11.57
N GLU A 54 2.53 -19.94 -11.71
CA GLU A 54 1.82 -19.81 -13.00
C GLU A 54 1.65 -18.34 -13.39
N LEU A 55 1.34 -17.45 -12.43
CA LEU A 55 1.30 -16.01 -12.68
C LEU A 55 2.68 -15.48 -13.09
N ALA A 56 3.76 -15.97 -12.45
CA ALA A 56 5.11 -15.58 -12.81
C ALA A 56 5.49 -16.02 -14.23
N GLN A 57 5.11 -17.23 -14.62
CA GLN A 57 5.29 -17.73 -15.99
C GLN A 57 4.55 -16.85 -16.99
N ASN A 58 3.31 -16.46 -16.70
CA ASN A 58 2.53 -15.57 -17.56
C ASN A 58 3.13 -14.15 -17.67
N MET A 59 3.92 -13.74 -16.68
CA MET A 59 4.61 -12.44 -16.64
C MET A 59 6.03 -12.48 -17.20
N ASP A 60 6.46 -13.60 -17.80
CA ASP A 60 7.87 -13.84 -18.19
C ASP A 60 8.85 -13.53 -17.05
N SER A 61 8.48 -13.91 -15.83
CA SER A 61 9.17 -13.57 -14.59
C SER A 61 9.36 -14.77 -13.67
N THR A 62 9.88 -14.53 -12.47
CA THR A 62 10.08 -15.57 -11.45
C THR A 62 9.01 -15.49 -10.37
N GLN A 63 8.70 -16.63 -9.74
CA GLN A 63 7.81 -16.67 -8.58
C GLN A 63 8.29 -15.74 -7.45
N GLY A 64 9.61 -15.55 -7.30
CA GLY A 64 10.19 -14.59 -6.37
C GLY A 64 9.83 -13.13 -6.69
N VAL A 65 9.75 -12.77 -7.98
CA VAL A 65 9.31 -11.44 -8.43
C VAL A 65 7.81 -11.26 -8.18
N VAL A 66 6.97 -12.26 -8.45
CA VAL A 66 5.53 -12.19 -8.15
C VAL A 66 5.28 -12.13 -6.64
N SER A 67 5.95 -12.98 -5.86
CA SER A 67 5.92 -12.93 -4.39
C SER A 67 6.38 -11.57 -3.87
N LYS A 68 7.42 -10.99 -4.50
CA LYS A 68 7.84 -9.62 -4.20
C LYS A 68 6.79 -8.61 -4.65
N LEU A 69 6.13 -8.73 -5.79
CA LEU A 69 5.07 -7.80 -6.20
C LEU A 69 3.87 -7.84 -5.24
N GLU A 70 3.45 -9.03 -4.84
CA GLU A 70 2.37 -9.25 -3.88
C GLU A 70 2.76 -8.90 -2.43
N ARG A 71 4.06 -8.85 -2.09
CA ARG A 71 4.55 -8.52 -0.73
C ARG A 71 5.19 -7.16 -0.60
N SER A 72 5.70 -6.60 -1.69
CA SER A 72 6.45 -5.35 -1.71
C SER A 72 5.48 -4.23 -1.46
N GLU A 73 5.91 -3.32 -0.62
CA GLU A 73 5.41 -1.96 -0.50
C GLU A 73 5.57 -1.34 -1.89
N ASN A 74 4.58 -1.53 -2.77
CA ASN A 74 4.73 -1.12 -4.16
C ASN A 74 4.63 0.40 -4.18
N MET A 75 5.80 1.01 -4.07
CA MET A 75 5.98 2.46 -4.01
C MET A 75 5.23 3.16 -5.15
N LEU A 76 5.11 2.51 -6.31
CA LEU A 76 4.41 3.06 -7.47
C LEU A 76 2.89 3.11 -7.27
N LEU A 77 2.29 2.04 -6.72
CA LEU A 77 0.84 1.98 -6.48
C LEU A 77 0.43 2.98 -5.39
N GLN A 78 1.24 3.10 -4.33
CA GLN A 78 1.06 4.13 -3.31
C GLN A 78 1.25 5.54 -3.85
N THR A 79 2.24 5.75 -4.71
CA THR A 79 2.47 7.06 -5.34
C THR A 79 1.30 7.43 -6.22
N LEU A 80 0.75 6.48 -6.97
CA LEU A 80 -0.44 6.67 -7.79
C LEU A 80 -1.66 7.01 -6.92
N LEU A 81 -1.94 6.25 -5.86
CA LEU A 81 -3.04 6.55 -4.95
C LEU A 81 -2.87 7.94 -4.31
N ARG A 82 -1.68 8.25 -3.80
CA ARG A 82 -1.39 9.56 -3.21
C ARG A 82 -1.57 10.70 -4.21
N TYR A 83 -1.20 10.47 -5.47
CA TYR A 83 -1.41 11.44 -6.54
C TYR A 83 -2.89 11.66 -6.82
N LEU A 84 -3.68 10.57 -6.95
CA LEU A 84 -5.12 10.63 -7.20
C LEU A 84 -5.86 11.33 -6.06
N ASN A 85 -5.52 11.00 -4.82
CA ASN A 85 -6.12 11.64 -3.64
C ASN A 85 -5.74 13.12 -3.56
N ALA A 86 -4.49 13.48 -3.89
CA ALA A 86 -4.07 14.88 -4.00
C ALA A 86 -4.76 15.63 -5.15
N ALA A 87 -5.22 14.92 -6.17
CA ALA A 87 -6.02 15.46 -7.27
C ALA A 87 -7.53 15.55 -6.95
N GLY A 88 -7.96 15.10 -5.77
CA GLY A 88 -9.36 15.13 -5.33
C GLY A 88 -10.18 13.91 -5.73
N ALA A 89 -9.53 12.77 -6.01
CA ALA A 89 -10.24 11.50 -6.10
C ALA A 89 -10.59 11.02 -4.68
N ASP A 90 -11.87 10.70 -4.47
CA ASP A 90 -12.40 10.25 -3.17
C ASP A 90 -12.80 8.77 -3.16
N ASP A 91 -12.85 8.12 -4.33
CA ASP A 91 -13.22 6.71 -4.54
C ASP A 91 -12.38 6.13 -5.70
N VAL A 92 -11.22 5.57 -5.37
CA VAL A 92 -10.26 4.99 -6.34
C VAL A 92 -10.41 3.47 -6.34
N ARG A 93 -10.74 2.91 -7.50
CA ARG A 93 -10.93 1.47 -7.67
C ARG A 93 -10.18 0.93 -8.88
N ILE A 94 -9.66 -0.29 -8.77
CA ILE A 94 -9.16 -1.08 -9.89
C ILE A 94 -10.22 -2.11 -10.25
N VAL A 95 -10.77 -2.02 -11.46
CA VAL A 95 -11.68 -3.02 -12.00
C VAL A 95 -10.90 -3.93 -12.94
N VAL A 96 -10.94 -5.24 -12.65
CA VAL A 96 -10.29 -6.27 -13.47
C VAL A 96 -11.38 -7.17 -14.05
N SER A 97 -11.56 -7.14 -15.37
CA SER A 97 -12.47 -8.05 -16.07
C SER A 97 -11.72 -9.31 -16.52
N MET A 98 -12.17 -10.49 -16.10
CA MET A 98 -11.55 -11.77 -16.43
C MET A 98 -12.61 -12.87 -16.52
N LYS A 99 -12.56 -13.68 -17.58
CA LYS A 99 -13.51 -14.80 -17.81
C LYS A 99 -15.00 -14.39 -17.70
N GLY A 100 -15.32 -13.14 -18.07
CA GLY A 100 -16.68 -12.58 -17.96
C GLY A 100 -17.11 -12.18 -16.54
N GLN A 101 -16.19 -12.23 -15.57
CA GLN A 101 -16.38 -11.71 -14.22
C GLN A 101 -15.61 -10.40 -14.05
N GLU A 102 -16.21 -9.44 -13.35
CA GLU A 102 -15.53 -8.23 -12.91
C GLU A 102 -15.13 -8.39 -11.46
N ILE A 103 -13.85 -8.20 -11.19
CA ILE A 103 -13.28 -8.15 -9.85
C ILE A 103 -12.98 -6.69 -9.57
N GLU A 104 -13.73 -6.13 -8.63
CA GLU A 104 -13.50 -4.77 -8.15
C GLU A 104 -12.57 -4.82 -6.94
N VAL A 105 -11.46 -4.10 -7.05
CA VAL A 105 -10.50 -3.91 -5.98
C VAL A 105 -10.58 -2.46 -5.56
N ASP A 106 -11.19 -2.24 -4.41
CA ASP A 106 -11.32 -0.92 -3.81
C ASP A 106 -10.02 -0.51 -3.12
N LEU A 107 -9.36 0.52 -3.63
CA LEU A 107 -8.08 0.98 -3.11
C LEU A 107 -8.20 1.91 -1.90
N ASP A 108 -9.41 2.38 -1.57
CA ASP A 108 -9.70 3.31 -0.47
C ASP A 108 -10.30 2.63 0.77
N ASN A 109 -10.86 1.41 0.64
CA ASN A 109 -11.43 0.62 1.75
C ASN A 109 -10.41 0.14 2.80
N VAL A 110 -9.19 0.68 2.80
CA VAL A 110 -8.18 0.59 3.87
C VAL A 110 -8.47 1.51 5.05
N ARG A 111 -9.35 2.50 4.87
CA ARG A 111 -9.57 3.55 5.88
C ARG A 111 -10.56 3.15 6.99
N ASP A 112 -11.45 2.19 6.73
CA ASP A 112 -12.68 2.02 7.52
C ASP A 112 -12.62 1.02 8.68
N ASP A 113 -11.53 0.24 8.80
CA ASP A 113 -11.26 -0.61 9.99
C ASP A 113 -10.50 0.14 11.10
N LEU A 114 -9.87 1.27 10.79
CA LEU A 114 -9.17 2.11 11.77
C LEU A 114 -10.10 3.10 12.49
N THR A 115 -11.23 3.47 11.89
CA THR A 115 -12.24 4.35 12.51
C THR A 115 -13.13 3.60 13.51
N LYS A 116 -13.34 2.30 13.34
CA LYS A 116 -14.10 1.45 14.30
C LYS A 116 -13.30 1.11 15.55
N THR A 117 -11.98 0.92 15.43
CA THR A 117 -11.12 0.59 16.58
C THR A 117 -10.94 1.77 17.53
N ASN A 118 -10.88 3.01 17.02
CA ASN A 118 -10.74 4.21 17.85
C ASN A 118 -12.05 4.73 18.48
N LYS A 119 -13.20 4.14 18.15
CA LYS A 119 -14.51 4.57 18.69
C LYS A 119 -15.02 3.69 19.84
N MET A 120 -14.24 2.69 20.27
CA MET A 120 -14.63 1.76 21.35
C MET A 120 -13.88 1.97 22.67
N GLU A 121 -13.01 2.98 22.77
CA GLU A 121 -12.35 3.39 24.03
C GLU A 121 -12.81 4.78 24.52
N ALA A 122 -14.02 5.20 24.14
CA ALA A 122 -14.65 6.41 24.68
C ALA A 122 -16.13 6.14 25.01
N VAL A 123 -16.36 5.21 25.95
CA VAL A 123 -17.60 5.12 26.75
C VAL A 123 -17.22 4.75 28.17
#